data_AF-A0A8H3XBU8-F1
#
_entry.id   AF-A0A8H3XBU8-F1
#
_cell.length_a   1.000
_cell.length_b   1.000
_cell.length_c   1.000
_cell.angle_alpha   90.00
_cell.angle_beta   90.00
_cell.angle_gamma   90.00
#
_symmetry.space_group_name_H-M   'P 1'
#
loop_
_entity.id
_entity.type
_entity.pdbx_description
1 polymer ?
#
loop_
_entity_poly.entity_id
_entity_poly.type
_entity_poly.pdbx_seq_one_letter_code
_entity_poly.pdbx_strand_id
1 'polypeptide(L)'
;MAAAITFIWLIIGFYIARFYYCYFTRPNPLPGPFSLPLLVIRNSNYLDKLDIFKPLDKTKYFKRNFSGSLKFNTSSSFIFNNDYHKWRRNRQFLTKILMSKKFQYGFIYSIQEIFKRAEKQWEGKNCVEFGLSKWMSCYQTDVSSITLIGRPSYSLALFDNTDNSESTKYLIDKLPKLFQHI
;
A
#
# COMPACT_ATOMS: atom_id res chain seq x y z
N MET A 1 -35.59 25.47 -14.34
CA MET A 1 -34.89 24.33 -13.70
C MET A 1 -35.18 23.00 -14.40
N ALA A 2 -36.45 22.63 -14.67
CA ALA A 2 -36.78 21.38 -15.38
C ALA A 2 -36.13 21.25 -16.78
N ALA A 3 -36.09 22.32 -17.57
CA ALA A 3 -35.48 22.30 -18.91
C ALA A 3 -33.95 22.02 -18.89
N ALA A 4 -33.23 22.53 -17.90
CA ALA A 4 -31.79 22.28 -17.78
C ALA A 4 -31.50 20.81 -17.45
N ILE A 5 -32.34 20.20 -16.62
CA ILE A 5 -32.24 18.77 -16.26
C ILE A 5 -32.48 17.89 -17.48
N THR A 6 -33.45 18.23 -18.34
CA THR A 6 -33.70 17.46 -19.57
C THR A 6 -32.55 17.56 -20.58
N PHE A 7 -31.88 18.71 -20.67
CA PHE A 7 -30.68 18.85 -21.51
C PHE A 7 -29.51 17.99 -21.02
N ILE A 8 -29.31 17.91 -19.70
CA ILE A 8 -28.26 17.06 -19.11
C ILE A 8 -28.52 15.58 -19.43
N TRP A 9 -29.76 15.10 -19.30
CA TRP A 9 -30.12 13.73 -19.66
C TRP A 9 -29.93 13.44 -21.16
N LEU A 10 -30.23 14.40 -22.03
CA LEU A 10 -29.98 14.28 -23.47
C LEU A 10 -28.48 14.18 -23.80
N ILE A 11 -27.64 15.00 -23.16
CA ILE A 11 -26.18 14.97 -23.35
C ILE A 11 -25.62 13.63 -22.86
N ILE A 12 -26.07 13.15 -21.69
CA ILE A 12 -25.68 11.85 -21.14
C ILE A 12 -26.12 10.72 -22.07
N GLY A 13 -27.38 10.74 -22.53
CA GLY A 13 -27.91 9.75 -23.46
C GLY A 13 -27.16 9.72 -24.79
N PHE A 14 -26.83 10.88 -25.35
CA PHE A 14 -26.06 11.00 -26.59
C PHE A 14 -24.61 10.51 -26.41
N TYR A 15 -23.97 10.85 -25.29
CA TYR A 15 -22.65 10.35 -24.94
C TYR A 15 -22.64 8.83 -24.83
N ILE A 16 -23.64 8.26 -24.14
CA ILE A 16 -23.83 6.82 -23.98
C ILE A 16 -24.05 6.16 -25.35
N ALA A 17 -24.93 6.69 -26.18
CA ALA A 17 -25.20 6.15 -27.52
C ALA A 17 -23.96 6.17 -28.41
N ARG A 18 -23.20 7.26 -28.44
CA ARG A 18 -21.95 7.37 -29.19
C ARG A 18 -20.91 6.36 -28.68
N PHE A 19 -20.80 6.20 -27.37
CA PHE A 19 -19.91 5.23 -26.76
C PHE A 19 -20.25 3.80 -27.21
N TYR A 20 -21.54 3.41 -27.16
CA TYR A 20 -21.98 2.09 -27.63
C TYR A 20 -21.81 1.91 -29.13
N TYR A 21 -22.08 2.94 -29.94
CA TYR A 21 -21.84 2.90 -31.39
C TYR A 21 -20.36 2.60 -31.69
N CYS A 22 -19.43 3.31 -31.06
CA CYS A 22 -17.99 3.07 -31.20
C CYS A 22 -17.50 1.78 -30.52
N TYR A 23 -18.32 1.13 -29.69
CA TYR A 23 -18.00 -0.14 -29.05
C TYR A 23 -18.38 -1.32 -29.96
N PHE A 24 -19.61 -1.34 -30.47
CA PHE A 24 -20.11 -2.43 -31.34
C PHE A 24 -19.48 -2.44 -32.73
N THR A 25 -18.97 -1.32 -33.22
CA THR A 25 -18.31 -1.21 -34.53
C THR A 25 -16.82 -1.59 -34.51
N ARG A 26 -16.28 -2.04 -33.38
CA ARG A 26 -14.88 -2.50 -33.32
C ARG A 26 -14.72 -3.89 -33.94
N PRO A 27 -13.58 -4.19 -34.57
CA PRO A 27 -13.34 -5.49 -35.24
C PRO A 27 -13.34 -6.71 -34.29
N ASN A 28 -13.38 -6.52 -32.96
CA ASN A 28 -13.44 -7.61 -31.99
C ASN A 28 -14.36 -7.25 -30.81
N PRO A 29 -15.69 -7.30 -30.98
CA PRO A 29 -16.65 -7.01 -29.92
C PRO A 29 -16.67 -8.18 -28.91
N LEU A 30 -16.50 -7.87 -27.62
CA LEU A 30 -16.56 -8.89 -26.56
C LEU A 30 -18.03 -9.33 -26.35
N PRO A 31 -18.36 -10.63 -26.44
CA PRO A 31 -19.72 -11.09 -26.24
C PRO A 31 -20.02 -11.13 -24.73
N GLY A 32 -20.71 -10.12 -24.21
CA GLY A 32 -21.08 -10.06 -22.79
C GLY A 32 -21.81 -8.78 -22.39
N PRO A 33 -22.45 -8.76 -21.21
CA PRO A 33 -23.29 -7.66 -20.77
C PRO A 33 -22.47 -6.37 -20.54
N PHE A 34 -23.00 -5.27 -21.07
CA PHE A 34 -22.67 -3.84 -20.92
C PHE A 34 -21.47 -3.48 -20.00
N SER A 35 -20.38 -2.95 -20.59
CA SER A 35 -19.25 -2.40 -19.83
C SER A 35 -19.51 -0.95 -19.37
N LEU A 36 -19.72 -0.76 -18.06
CA LEU A 36 -19.49 0.52 -17.38
C LEU A 36 -17.97 0.80 -17.29
N PRO A 37 -17.52 2.07 -17.15
CA PRO A 37 -16.11 2.47 -17.17
C PRO A 37 -15.22 1.92 -16.02
N LEU A 38 -15.78 1.12 -15.11
CA LEU A 38 -15.04 0.30 -14.15
C LEU A 38 -15.44 -1.17 -14.34
N LEU A 39 -14.55 -1.94 -14.97
CA LEU A 39 -14.68 -3.39 -15.05
C LEU A 39 -14.32 -4.00 -13.69
N VAL A 40 -15.31 -4.16 -12.81
CA VAL A 40 -15.15 -4.90 -11.55
C VAL A 40 -15.41 -6.38 -11.85
N ILE A 41 -14.34 -7.18 -11.90
CA ILE A 41 -14.45 -8.63 -12.06
C ILE A 41 -14.85 -9.22 -10.72
N ARG A 42 -16.14 -9.56 -10.58
CA ARG A 42 -16.71 -10.07 -9.31
C ARG A 42 -16.48 -11.58 -9.09
N ASN A 43 -16.31 -12.35 -10.16
CA ASN A 43 -16.25 -13.81 -10.11
C ASN A 43 -14.82 -14.30 -10.38
N SER A 44 -14.27 -15.07 -9.44
CA SER A 44 -12.88 -15.58 -9.47
C SER A 44 -12.59 -16.44 -10.68
N ASN A 45 -13.58 -17.16 -11.21
CA ASN A 45 -13.41 -18.03 -12.38
C ASN A 45 -12.99 -17.25 -13.64
N TYR A 46 -13.27 -15.94 -13.70
CA TYR A 46 -12.79 -15.07 -14.77
C TYR A 46 -11.38 -14.54 -14.52
N LEU A 47 -10.94 -14.40 -13.25
CA LEU A 47 -9.57 -14.03 -12.92
C LEU A 47 -8.58 -15.12 -13.36
N ASP A 48 -8.98 -16.38 -13.20
CA ASP A 48 -8.18 -17.53 -13.62
C ASP A 48 -8.07 -17.60 -15.15
N LYS A 49 -9.16 -17.32 -15.88
CA LYS A 49 -9.15 -17.23 -17.36
C LYS A 49 -8.33 -16.05 -17.89
N LEU A 50 -8.24 -14.96 -17.12
CA LEU A 50 -7.44 -13.78 -17.45
C LEU A 50 -5.96 -13.93 -17.07
N ASP A 51 -5.57 -15.14 -16.62
CA ASP A 51 -4.22 -15.50 -16.25
C ASP A 51 -3.58 -14.49 -15.29
N ILE A 52 -4.36 -13.89 -14.39
CA ILE A 52 -3.87 -12.78 -13.54
C ILE A 52 -2.80 -13.22 -12.55
N PHE A 53 -2.91 -14.45 -12.07
CA PHE A 53 -2.01 -15.02 -11.08
C PHE A 53 -0.89 -15.85 -11.68
N LYS A 54 -0.80 -15.96 -13.01
CA LYS A 54 0.37 -16.60 -13.65
C LYS A 54 1.60 -15.70 -13.51
N PRO A 55 2.81 -16.27 -13.37
CA PRO A 55 4.04 -15.49 -13.35
C PRO A 55 4.15 -14.64 -14.63
N LEU A 56 4.60 -13.40 -14.48
CA LEU A 56 4.46 -12.32 -15.47
C LEU A 56 4.99 -12.66 -16.86
N ASP A 57 6.03 -13.50 -16.92
CA ASP A 57 6.64 -13.96 -18.16
C ASP A 57 5.70 -14.83 -19.02
N LYS A 58 4.62 -15.36 -18.43
CA LYS A 58 3.61 -16.23 -19.09
C LYS A 58 2.27 -15.53 -19.34
N THR A 59 2.07 -14.31 -18.85
CA THR A 59 0.83 -13.57 -19.04
C THR A 59 0.92 -12.70 -20.29
N LYS A 60 -0.07 -12.76 -21.17
CA LYS A 60 -0.16 -11.89 -22.35
C LYS A 60 -0.25 -10.39 -22.00
N TYR A 61 -0.66 -10.07 -20.77
CA TYR A 61 -0.95 -8.71 -20.35
C TYR A 61 -0.06 -8.29 -19.18
N PHE A 62 0.75 -7.26 -19.39
CA PHE A 62 1.45 -6.58 -18.32
C PHE A 62 0.47 -5.69 -17.55
N LYS A 63 0.02 -6.16 -16.38
CA LYS A 63 -0.99 -5.48 -15.58
C LYS A 63 -0.42 -4.35 -14.76
N ARG A 64 -0.86 -3.12 -15.06
CA ARG A 64 -0.73 -1.96 -14.16
C ARG A 64 -1.87 -1.00 -14.40
N ASN A 65 -2.35 -0.37 -13.32
CA ASN A 65 -2.99 0.94 -13.30
C ASN A 65 -3.04 1.42 -11.85
N PHE A 66 -2.08 2.25 -11.43
CA PHE A 66 -2.32 3.17 -10.30
C PHE A 66 -2.32 4.58 -10.87
N SER A 67 -3.52 5.04 -11.24
CA SER A 67 -3.78 6.46 -11.49
C SER A 67 -3.72 7.18 -10.14
N GLY A 68 -2.52 7.42 -9.62
CA GLY A 68 -2.31 8.45 -8.62
C GLY A 68 -2.79 9.78 -9.17
N SER A 69 -3.22 10.71 -8.30
CA SER A 69 -3.60 12.05 -8.74
C SER A 69 -2.49 12.61 -9.62
N LEU A 70 -2.81 13.18 -10.80
CA LEU A 70 -1.85 13.80 -11.72
C LEU A 70 -0.85 14.76 -11.02
N LYS A 71 -1.23 15.30 -9.85
CA LYS A 71 -0.42 16.16 -8.97
C LYS A 71 0.81 15.47 -8.34
N PHE A 72 0.75 14.17 -8.08
CA PHE A 72 1.88 13.37 -7.64
C PHE A 72 2.21 12.42 -8.78
N ASN A 73 3.36 12.58 -9.43
CA ASN A 73 3.79 11.71 -10.54
C ASN A 73 4.13 10.28 -10.05
N THR A 74 3.13 9.57 -9.55
CA THR A 74 3.25 8.21 -9.00
C THR A 74 3.50 7.20 -10.10
N SER A 75 3.13 7.53 -11.34
CA SER A 75 3.42 6.74 -12.54
C SER A 75 4.92 6.56 -12.81
N SER A 76 5.79 7.40 -12.27
CA SER A 76 7.24 7.28 -12.40
C SER A 76 7.96 6.83 -11.12
N SER A 77 7.22 6.51 -10.05
CA SER A 77 7.81 6.10 -8.77
C SER A 77 8.63 4.81 -8.89
N PHE A 78 9.60 4.62 -7.99
CA PHE A 78 10.57 3.54 -8.06
C PHE A 78 9.95 2.14 -8.12
N ILE A 79 8.91 1.89 -7.33
CA ILE A 79 8.26 0.56 -7.21
C ILE A 79 7.00 0.46 -8.08
N PHE A 80 6.26 1.57 -8.25
CA PHE A 80 4.98 1.63 -8.95
C PHE A 80 5.10 2.28 -10.33
N ASN A 81 6.19 1.97 -11.05
CA ASN A 81 6.47 2.58 -12.34
C ASN A 81 5.55 2.02 -13.44
N ASN A 82 5.02 2.93 -14.28
CA ASN A 82 4.26 2.67 -15.50
C ASN A 82 5.15 2.43 -16.76
N ASP A 83 6.46 2.22 -16.62
CA ASP A 83 7.35 1.61 -17.64
C ASP A 83 7.78 0.18 -17.23
N TYR A 84 7.53 -0.82 -18.09
CA TYR A 84 7.79 -2.24 -17.79
C TYR A 84 9.25 -2.50 -17.47
N HIS A 85 10.16 -1.94 -18.28
CA HIS A 85 11.57 -2.23 -18.17
C HIS A 85 12.17 -1.58 -16.91
N LYS A 86 11.75 -0.35 -16.60
CA LYS A 86 12.12 0.34 -15.35
C LYS A 86 11.58 -0.39 -14.13
N TRP A 87 10.29 -0.76 -14.15
CA TRP A 87 9.68 -1.53 -13.07
C TRP A 87 10.39 -2.87 -12.82
N ARG A 88 10.67 -3.64 -13.89
CA ARG A 88 11.33 -4.95 -13.79
C ARG A 88 12.72 -4.83 -13.16
N ARG A 89 13.51 -3.85 -13.60
CA ARG A 89 14.86 -3.59 -13.08
C ARG A 89 14.82 -3.19 -11.60
N ASN A 90 13.95 -2.23 -11.24
CA ASN A 90 13.83 -1.75 -9.87
C ASN A 90 13.37 -2.86 -8.91
N ARG A 91 12.42 -3.69 -9.35
CA ARG A 91 11.97 -4.85 -8.59
C ARG A 91 13.10 -5.86 -8.40
N GLN A 92 13.85 -6.21 -9.45
CA GLN A 92 14.99 -7.13 -9.33
C GLN A 92 16.04 -6.60 -8.35
N PHE A 93 16.34 -5.30 -8.39
CA PHE A 93 17.26 -4.67 -7.45
C PHE A 93 16.76 -4.74 -6.00
N LEU A 94 15.50 -4.35 -5.74
CA LEU A 94 14.90 -4.45 -4.42
C LEU A 94 14.86 -5.88 -3.90
N THR A 95 14.45 -6.84 -4.73
CA THR A 95 14.42 -8.24 -4.33
C THR A 95 15.82 -8.72 -3.94
N LYS A 96 16.87 -8.33 -4.68
CA LYS A 96 18.25 -8.68 -4.31
C LYS A 96 18.67 -8.09 -2.96
N ILE A 97 18.28 -6.85 -2.66
CA ILE A 97 18.57 -6.22 -1.35
C ILE A 97 17.85 -6.98 -0.23
N LEU A 98 16.53 -7.16 -0.36
CA LEU A 98 15.69 -7.78 0.66
C LEU A 98 16.01 -9.26 0.88
N MET A 99 16.45 -9.97 -0.17
CA MET A 99 16.84 -11.38 -0.10
C MET A 99 18.31 -11.58 0.27
N SER A 100 19.08 -10.51 0.48
CA SER A 100 20.44 -10.64 0.95
C SER A 100 20.45 -11.14 2.40
N LYS A 101 21.30 -12.14 2.70
CA LYS A 101 21.42 -12.71 4.05
C LYS A 101 21.71 -11.65 5.10
N LYS A 102 22.56 -10.67 4.76
CA LYS A 102 22.91 -9.55 5.65
C LYS A 102 21.67 -8.73 6.03
N PHE A 103 20.81 -8.41 5.08
CA PHE A 103 19.55 -7.70 5.35
C PHE A 103 18.60 -8.56 6.19
N GLN A 104 18.40 -9.83 5.82
CA GLN A 104 17.48 -10.72 6.53
C GLN A 104 17.88 -10.94 7.99
N TYR A 105 19.17 -11.18 8.27
CA TYR A 105 19.65 -11.32 9.65
C TYR A 105 19.52 -10.01 10.44
N GLY A 106 19.86 -8.87 9.84
CA GLY A 106 19.67 -7.57 10.49
C GLY A 106 18.20 -7.28 10.80
N PHE A 107 17.30 -7.60 9.87
CA PHE A 107 15.86 -7.45 10.04
C PHE A 107 15.32 -8.30 11.20
N ILE A 108 15.72 -9.57 11.27
CA ILE A 108 15.33 -10.47 12.37
C ILE A 108 15.83 -9.92 13.71
N TYR A 109 17.09 -9.50 13.77
CA TYR A 109 17.67 -8.94 14.99
C TYR A 109 16.92 -7.69 15.45
N SER A 110 16.64 -6.75 14.54
CA SER A 110 15.88 -5.54 14.86
C SER A 110 14.47 -5.85 15.37
N ILE A 111 13.76 -6.82 14.74
CA ILE A 111 12.44 -7.26 15.22
C ILE A 111 12.53 -7.83 16.63
N GLN A 112 13.49 -8.71 16.89
CA GLN A 112 13.68 -9.30 18.22
C GLN A 112 13.97 -8.24 19.28
N GLU A 113 14.78 -7.24 18.95
CA GLU A 113 15.13 -6.16 19.86
C GLU A 113 13.91 -5.27 20.20
N ILE A 114 13.08 -4.94 19.21
CA ILE A 114 11.85 -4.17 19.42
C ILE A 114 10.84 -4.98 20.22
N PHE A 115 10.71 -6.28 19.94
CA PHE A 115 9.79 -7.16 20.66
C PHE A 115 10.20 -7.32 22.14
N LYS A 116 11.49 -7.51 22.43
CA LYS A 116 12.02 -7.52 23.81
C LYS A 116 11.74 -6.21 24.54
N ARG A 117 11.83 -5.07 23.84
CA ARG A 117 11.46 -3.76 24.42
C ARG A 117 9.96 -3.70 24.74
N ALA A 118 9.12 -4.29 23.92
CA ALA A 118 7.68 -4.36 24.15
C ALA A 118 7.32 -5.32 25.31
N GLU A 119 7.97 -6.47 25.42
CA GLU A 119 7.77 -7.41 26.54
C GLU A 119 8.03 -6.76 27.90
N LYS A 120 9.12 -5.98 28.01
CA LYS A 120 9.42 -5.21 29.24
C LYS A 120 8.31 -4.24 29.63
N GLN A 121 7.51 -3.75 28.69
CA GLN A 121 6.38 -2.87 28.99
C GLN A 121 5.17 -3.63 29.53
N TRP A 122 5.07 -4.93 29.24
CA TRP A 122 4.03 -5.82 29.75
C TRP A 122 4.37 -6.39 31.12
N GLU A 123 5.65 -6.54 31.45
CA GLU A 123 6.10 -6.99 32.76
C GLU A 123 5.56 -6.06 33.88
N GLY A 124 4.68 -6.61 34.74
CA GLY A 124 4.12 -5.90 35.89
C GLY A 124 2.74 -5.25 35.66
N LYS A 125 2.16 -5.34 34.46
CA LYS A 125 0.79 -4.85 34.20
C LYS A 125 -0.23 -5.99 34.26
N ASN A 126 -1.09 -6.01 35.29
CA ASN A 126 -2.26 -6.89 35.35
C ASN A 126 -3.40 -6.31 34.48
N CYS A 127 -3.22 -6.26 33.16
CA CYS A 127 -4.23 -5.72 32.25
C CYS A 127 -5.27 -6.78 31.90
N VAL A 128 -6.53 -6.56 32.30
CA VAL A 128 -7.68 -7.41 31.91
C VAL A 128 -8.13 -7.12 30.48
N GLU A 129 -7.81 -5.95 29.92
CA GLU A 129 -8.18 -5.55 28.57
C GLU A 129 -6.95 -4.99 27.82
N PHE A 130 -6.43 -5.77 26.87
CA PHE A 130 -5.28 -5.38 26.05
C PHE A 130 -5.75 -4.96 24.64
N GLY A 131 -5.52 -3.70 24.29
CA GLY A 131 -5.84 -3.14 22.98
C GLY A 131 -4.91 -3.63 21.86
N LEU A 132 -4.90 -4.94 21.58
CA LEU A 132 -4.03 -5.63 20.61
C LEU A 132 -3.93 -4.91 19.28
N SER A 133 -5.07 -4.47 18.72
CA SER A 133 -5.11 -3.82 17.40
C SER A 133 -4.29 -2.52 17.38
N LYS A 134 -4.45 -1.68 18.41
CA LYS A 134 -3.76 -0.39 18.50
C LYS A 134 -2.27 -0.59 18.81
N TRP A 135 -1.94 -1.48 19.74
CA TRP A 135 -0.55 -1.85 20.03
C TRP A 135 0.16 -2.39 18.79
N MET A 136 -0.48 -3.30 18.06
CA MET A 136 0.09 -3.91 16.85
C MET A 136 0.34 -2.88 15.76
N SER A 137 -0.54 -1.87 15.61
CA SER A 137 -0.34 -0.79 14.64
C SER A 137 0.88 0.09 14.96
N CYS A 138 1.10 0.39 16.24
CA CYS A 138 2.28 1.13 16.71
C CYS A 138 3.55 0.28 16.55
N TYR A 139 3.50 -0.99 16.97
CA TYR A 139 4.61 -1.93 16.79
C TYR A 139 5.01 -2.06 15.31
N GLN A 140 4.03 -2.25 14.42
CA GLN A 140 4.27 -2.36 12.97
C GLN A 140 4.91 -1.08 12.41
N THR A 141 4.50 0.09 12.90
CA THR A 141 5.05 1.38 12.48
C THR A 141 6.51 1.52 12.91
N ASP A 142 6.85 1.15 14.15
CA ASP A 142 8.23 1.16 14.65
C ASP A 142 9.14 0.18 13.92
N VAL A 143 8.66 -1.04 13.67
CA VAL A 143 9.38 -2.02 12.85
C VAL A 143 9.60 -1.49 11.43
N SER A 144 8.56 -0.94 10.80
CA SER A 144 8.64 -0.43 9.42
C SER A 144 9.60 0.76 9.31
N SER A 145 9.58 1.68 10.28
CA SER A 145 10.47 2.85 10.29
C SER A 145 11.94 2.44 10.46
N ILE A 146 12.25 1.56 11.41
CA ILE A 146 13.62 1.10 11.63
C ILE A 146 14.14 0.31 10.44
N THR A 147 13.30 -0.52 9.83
CA THR A 147 13.73 -1.42 8.75
C THR A 147 13.81 -0.75 7.37
N LEU A 148 12.94 0.23 7.09
CA LEU A 148 12.92 0.93 5.79
C LEU A 148 13.69 2.25 5.81
N ILE A 149 13.61 3.01 6.90
CA ILE A 149 14.20 4.35 7.03
C ILE A 149 15.52 4.29 7.81
N GLY A 150 15.75 3.24 8.60
CA GLY A 150 16.90 3.15 9.50
C GLY A 150 16.75 4.02 10.74
N ARG A 151 15.55 4.57 10.99
CA ARG A 151 15.30 5.49 12.12
C ARG A 151 14.12 4.99 12.96
N PRO A 152 14.21 5.06 14.30
CA PRO A 152 13.11 4.72 15.19
C PRO A 152 12.00 5.77 15.17
N SER A 153 10.73 5.34 15.07
CA SER A 153 9.54 6.20 15.16
C SER A 153 8.94 6.30 16.57
N TYR A 154 9.36 5.44 17.50
CA TYR A 154 8.98 5.43 18.93
C TYR A 154 7.46 5.45 19.22
N SER A 155 6.63 5.07 18.27
CA SER A 155 5.17 5.08 18.39
C SER A 155 4.67 4.10 19.46
N LEU A 156 5.38 3.00 19.68
CA LEU A 156 5.06 2.02 20.72
C LEU A 156 5.36 2.55 22.14
N ALA A 157 6.43 3.32 22.29
CA ALA A 157 6.76 3.97 23.55
C ALA A 157 5.73 5.06 23.92
N LEU A 158 5.17 5.73 22.91
CA LEU A 158 4.12 6.72 23.07
C LEU A 158 2.75 6.11 23.38
N PHE A 159 2.46 4.92 22.85
CA PHE A 159 1.21 4.19 23.09
C PHE A 159 0.94 3.97 24.59
N ASP A 160 1.96 3.51 25.32
CA ASP A 160 1.85 3.16 26.75
C ASP A 160 1.91 4.38 27.70
N ASN A 161 2.52 5.49 27.28
CA ASN A 161 2.67 6.69 28.11
C ASN A 161 1.48 7.65 28.02
N THR A 162 0.35 7.22 27.47
CA THR A 162 -0.87 8.05 27.42
C THR A 162 -1.39 8.41 28.82
N ASP A 163 -0.94 7.73 29.87
CA ASP A 163 -1.21 8.10 31.27
C ASP A 163 -0.26 9.17 31.85
N ASN A 164 0.90 9.47 31.25
CA ASN A 164 1.88 10.44 31.76
C ASN A 164 2.46 11.36 30.65
N SER A 165 1.80 12.49 30.40
CA SER A 165 2.10 13.46 29.34
C SER A 165 3.44 14.22 29.48
N GLU A 166 4.09 14.19 30.65
CA GLU A 166 5.38 14.88 30.87
C GLU A 166 6.60 14.02 30.53
N SER A 167 6.53 12.70 30.78
CA SER A 167 7.60 11.75 30.46
C SER A 167 7.83 11.63 28.94
N THR A 168 6.74 11.70 28.17
CA THR A 168 6.78 11.64 26.70
C THR A 168 7.53 12.81 26.08
N LYS A 169 7.32 14.04 26.57
CA LYS A 169 8.04 15.23 26.10
C LYS A 169 9.54 15.15 26.38
N TYR A 170 9.93 14.66 27.56
CA TYR A 170 11.35 14.50 27.93
C TYR A 170 12.08 13.45 27.09
N LEU A 171 11.43 12.31 26.80
CA LEU A 171 12.03 11.25 25.98
C LEU A 171 12.21 11.68 24.52
N ILE A 172 11.24 12.38 23.94
CA ILE A 172 11.30 12.88 22.56
C ILE A 172 12.46 13.88 22.38
N ASP A 173 12.74 14.72 23.38
CA ASP A 173 13.83 15.72 23.31
C ASP A 173 15.23 15.10 23.46
N LYS A 174 15.33 13.97 24.18
CA LYS A 174 16.62 13.31 24.48
C LYS A 174 17.03 12.26 23.44
N LEU A 175 16.07 11.63 22.75
CA LEU A 175 16.29 10.50 21.84
C LEU A 175 17.07 10.77 20.54
N PRO A 176 17.03 11.96 19.92
CA PRO A 176 17.84 12.27 18.73
C PRO A 176 19.35 12.24 19.01
N LYS A 177 19.77 12.55 20.23
CA LYS A 177 21.18 12.66 20.63
C LYS A 177 21.84 11.30 20.92
N LEU A 178 21.07 10.26 21.21
CA LEU A 178 21.58 8.92 21.54
C LEU A 178 21.93 8.07 20.31
N PHE A 179 21.39 8.40 19.14
CA PHE A 179 21.58 7.64 17.90
C PHE A 179 22.46 8.37 16.87
N GLN A 180 23.08 9.50 17.22
CA GLN A 180 24.08 10.19 16.40
C GLN A 180 25.44 9.46 16.31
N HIS A 181 25.61 8.37 17.06
CA HIS A 181 26.84 7.56 17.09
C HIS A 181 26.71 6.18 16.44
N ILE A 182 25.62 5.91 15.70
CA ILE A 182 25.50 4.77 14.77
C ILE A 182 25.60 5.32 13.35
#